data_AF-A0A7N6C090-F1
#
_entry.id   AF-A0A7N6C090-F1
#
_cell.length_a   1.000
_cell.length_b   1.000
_cell.length_c   1.000
_cell.angle_alpha   90.00
_cell.angle_beta   90.00
_cell.angle_gamma   90.00
#
_symmetry.space_group_name_H-M   'P 1'
#
loop_
_entity.id
_entity.type
_entity.pdbx_description
1 polymer ?
#
loop_
_entity_poly.entity_id
_entity_poly.type
_entity_poly.pdbx_seq_one_letter_code
_entity_poly.pdbx_strand_id
1 'polypeptide(L)'
;MFRMLKHHLHPRIFLMSIWLCHLMEHQKVQAGNCWLQQGKNGRCQVLYMPGMSREECCRSGRLGTSWTEEDVPNSTLFRWMIFNGGAPNCIPCKETCDNVDCGPGKRCKMNRRSKPRCVCAPDCSNITWKGPVCGSDGKTYKDECVLLKAKCKGHPDLDVQYQGKCKKTCRDVLCPGSSTCVVDQTNNAYCVTCNRICPEVTSPEQYLCGNDGIIYASACHLRRATCLLGRSIGVAYEGKCIKAKSCEDIQCSAGKKCLWDARMSRGRCSLCDETCPESRTDEAVCASDNTTYPSECAMKQAACSMGVLLEVKHSGSCNSITEDQEEDEEDEDSDYMAYVHLSSILDG
;
A
#
# COMPACT_ATOMS: atom_id res chain seq x y z
N MET A 1 13.96 -80.80 -46.56
CA MET A 1 14.97 -80.22 -47.48
C MET A 1 14.95 -78.70 -47.30
N PHE A 2 15.76 -78.13 -46.40
CA PHE A 2 17.07 -77.53 -46.71
C PHE A 2 17.07 -76.64 -47.96
N ARG A 3 17.06 -75.30 -47.80
CA ARG A 3 18.26 -74.47 -47.98
C ARG A 3 17.99 -72.99 -47.75
N MET A 4 18.99 -72.34 -47.17
CA MET A 4 19.14 -70.92 -46.92
C MET A 4 19.02 -70.08 -48.19
N LEU A 5 18.33 -68.94 -48.12
CA LEU A 5 18.67 -67.78 -48.93
C LEU A 5 19.20 -66.68 -48.01
N LYS A 6 20.52 -66.48 -48.09
CA LYS A 6 21.22 -65.28 -47.63
C LYS A 6 20.63 -64.07 -48.36
N HIS A 7 19.92 -63.20 -47.65
CA HIS A 7 19.63 -61.87 -48.17
C HIS A 7 20.95 -61.07 -48.20
N HIS A 8 21.45 -60.83 -49.41
CA HIS A 8 22.53 -59.89 -49.67
C HIS A 8 22.05 -58.47 -49.33
N LEU A 9 22.44 -58.00 -48.14
CA LEU A 9 22.32 -56.60 -47.76
C LEU A 9 23.24 -55.79 -48.69
N HIS A 10 22.66 -54.98 -49.57
CA HIS A 10 23.37 -54.22 -50.58
C HIS A 10 24.30 -53.17 -49.89
N PRO A 11 25.60 -53.09 -50.24
CA PRO A 11 26.54 -52.17 -49.57
C PRO A 11 26.16 -50.68 -49.69
N ARG A 12 25.28 -50.33 -50.64
CA ARG A 12 24.73 -48.97 -50.81
C ARG A 12 23.71 -48.58 -49.75
N ILE A 13 22.95 -49.54 -49.21
CA ILE A 13 21.97 -49.28 -48.14
C ILE A 13 22.70 -49.04 -46.82
N PHE A 14 23.78 -49.80 -46.56
CA PHE A 14 24.62 -49.63 -45.38
C PHE A 14 25.39 -48.30 -45.42
N LEU A 15 25.90 -47.89 -46.59
CA LEU A 15 26.52 -46.58 -46.78
C LEU A 15 25.52 -45.43 -46.63
N MET A 16 24.29 -45.56 -47.13
CA MET A 16 23.24 -44.55 -46.91
C MET A 16 22.81 -44.45 -45.45
N SER A 17 22.70 -45.57 -44.72
CA SER A 17 22.44 -45.54 -43.27
C SER A 17 23.61 -44.95 -42.48
N ILE A 18 24.87 -45.20 -42.87
CA ILE A 18 26.04 -44.58 -42.24
C ILE A 18 26.08 -43.07 -42.56
N TRP A 19 25.70 -42.66 -43.78
CA TRP A 19 25.61 -41.26 -44.17
C TRP A 19 24.46 -40.53 -43.47
N LEU A 20 23.31 -41.17 -43.28
CA LEU A 20 22.19 -40.68 -42.45
C LEU A 20 22.56 -40.65 -40.96
N CYS A 21 23.26 -41.65 -40.43
CA CYS A 21 23.78 -41.63 -39.06
C CYS A 21 24.80 -40.51 -38.85
N HIS A 22 25.71 -40.27 -39.81
CA HIS A 22 26.64 -39.13 -39.75
C HIS A 22 25.97 -37.77 -39.99
N LEU A 23 24.87 -37.70 -40.76
CA LEU A 23 24.06 -36.48 -40.86
C LEU A 23 23.34 -36.18 -39.54
N MET A 24 22.88 -37.20 -38.82
CA MET A 24 22.25 -37.05 -37.50
C MET A 24 23.26 -36.75 -36.38
N GLU A 25 24.54 -37.04 -36.58
CA GLU A 25 25.60 -36.77 -35.60
C GLU A 25 26.05 -35.30 -35.57
N HIS A 26 25.57 -34.47 -36.51
CA HIS A 26 25.99 -33.07 -36.66
C HIS A 26 24.94 -32.01 -36.29
N GLN A 27 23.77 -32.40 -35.76
CA GLN A 27 22.88 -31.49 -35.03
C GLN A 27 22.95 -31.80 -33.53
N LYS A 28 24.10 -31.51 -32.90
CA LYS A 28 24.09 -31.23 -31.46
C LYS A 28 23.20 -30.00 -31.26
N VAL A 29 21.95 -30.20 -30.87
CA VAL A 29 21.14 -29.13 -30.31
C VAL A 29 21.90 -28.63 -29.09
N GLN A 30 22.37 -27.39 -29.13
CA GLN A 30 23.06 -26.73 -28.03
C GLN A 30 22.07 -26.60 -26.88
N ALA A 31 22.06 -27.60 -26.00
CA ALA A 31 21.26 -27.60 -24.79
C ALA A 31 22.00 -26.74 -23.76
N GLY A 32 21.37 -25.64 -23.35
CA GLY A 32 21.89 -24.71 -22.35
C GLY A 32 20.90 -24.52 -21.21
N ASN A 33 21.10 -23.49 -20.40
CA ASN A 33 20.22 -23.16 -19.28
C ASN A 33 19.43 -21.88 -19.55
N CYS A 34 18.12 -21.92 -19.33
CA CYS A 34 17.23 -20.78 -19.44
C CYS A 34 16.96 -20.14 -18.06
N TRP A 35 17.01 -18.82 -18.00
CA TRP A 35 16.97 -18.03 -16.76
C TRP A 35 15.91 -16.95 -16.86
N LEU A 36 15.22 -16.64 -15.75
CA LEU A 36 14.12 -15.65 -15.74
C LEU A 36 14.59 -14.21 -15.54
N GLN A 37 15.83 -14.01 -15.09
CA GLN A 37 16.35 -12.70 -14.74
C GLN A 37 17.86 -12.59 -14.98
N GLN A 38 18.29 -11.46 -15.55
CA GLN A 38 19.68 -11.01 -15.47
C GLN A 38 19.86 -10.07 -14.27
N GLY A 39 20.74 -10.44 -13.34
CA GLY A 39 21.10 -9.64 -12.18
C GLY A 39 21.79 -8.32 -12.57
N LYS A 40 21.87 -7.37 -11.63
CA LYS A 40 22.57 -6.09 -11.87
C LYS A 40 24.07 -6.27 -12.17
N ASN A 41 24.65 -7.36 -11.68
CA ASN A 41 26.03 -7.81 -11.95
C ASN A 41 26.21 -8.44 -13.34
N GLY A 42 25.16 -8.49 -14.18
CA GLY A 42 25.20 -9.09 -15.51
C GLY A 42 25.13 -10.61 -15.53
N ARG A 43 25.00 -11.27 -14.37
CA ARG A 43 24.89 -12.73 -14.26
C ARG A 43 23.45 -13.20 -14.35
N CYS A 44 23.26 -14.42 -14.80
CA CYS A 44 21.95 -15.05 -14.93
C CYS A 44 21.49 -15.58 -13.57
N GLN A 45 20.24 -15.31 -13.22
CA GLN A 45 19.62 -15.61 -11.93
C GLN A 45 18.23 -16.22 -12.15
N VAL A 46 17.75 -17.00 -11.18
CA VAL A 46 16.46 -17.69 -11.22
C VAL A 46 16.37 -18.64 -12.42
N LEU A 47 16.95 -19.83 -12.24
CA LEU A 47 16.89 -20.90 -13.25
C LEU A 47 15.42 -21.23 -13.54
N TYR A 48 15.04 -21.20 -14.81
CA TYR A 48 13.72 -21.62 -15.27
C TYR A 48 13.75 -23.10 -15.66
N MET A 49 14.66 -23.46 -16.57
CA MET A 49 14.75 -24.81 -17.11
C MET A 49 16.15 -25.08 -17.67
N PRO A 50 16.79 -26.19 -17.28
CA PRO A 50 18.03 -26.67 -17.90
C PRO A 50 17.76 -27.43 -19.20
N GLY A 51 18.80 -27.69 -19.99
CA GLY A 51 18.72 -28.50 -21.21
C GLY A 51 17.93 -27.87 -22.36
N MET A 52 17.77 -26.55 -22.39
CA MET A 52 16.94 -25.82 -23.34
C MET A 52 17.77 -25.10 -24.39
N SER A 53 17.34 -25.13 -25.66
CA SER A 53 17.97 -24.33 -26.71
C SER A 53 17.75 -22.82 -26.49
N ARG A 54 18.60 -21.99 -27.10
CA ARG A 54 18.45 -20.53 -27.01
C ARG A 54 17.14 -20.08 -27.64
N GLU A 55 16.76 -20.68 -28.77
CA GLU A 55 15.54 -20.36 -29.51
C GLU A 55 14.28 -20.64 -28.69
N GLU A 56 14.25 -21.77 -27.98
CA GLU A 56 13.14 -22.12 -27.08
C GLU A 56 13.07 -21.18 -25.88
N CYS A 57 14.21 -20.91 -25.25
CA CYS A 57 14.29 -20.00 -24.10
C CYS A 57 13.82 -18.57 -24.47
N CYS A 58 14.27 -18.08 -25.62
CA CYS A 58 14.04 -16.71 -26.07
C CYS A 58 12.76 -16.52 -26.89
N ARG A 59 11.94 -17.57 -27.06
CA ARG A 59 10.64 -17.53 -27.75
C ARG A 59 9.65 -16.58 -27.08
N SER A 60 9.70 -16.45 -25.75
CA SER A 60 8.82 -15.55 -25.02
C SER A 60 9.21 -14.07 -25.21
N GLY A 61 8.22 -13.17 -25.16
CA GLY A 61 8.44 -11.71 -25.17
C GLY A 61 8.98 -11.15 -23.84
N ARG A 62 9.25 -12.00 -22.85
CA ARG A 62 9.61 -11.58 -21.49
C ARG A 62 11.01 -10.96 -21.46
N LEU A 63 11.09 -9.70 -21.03
CA LEU A 63 12.32 -8.91 -21.00
C LEU A 63 13.45 -9.49 -20.11
N GLY A 64 13.09 -10.12 -18.98
CA GLY A 64 14.07 -10.63 -18.02
C GLY A 64 14.79 -11.90 -18.46
N THR A 65 14.24 -12.60 -19.46
CA THR A 65 14.69 -13.93 -19.86
C THR A 65 16.09 -13.86 -20.47
N SER A 66 16.96 -14.77 -20.02
CA SER A 66 18.35 -14.86 -20.45
C SER A 66 18.76 -16.33 -20.56
N TRP A 67 19.85 -16.60 -21.28
CA TRP A 67 20.31 -17.95 -21.60
C TRP A 67 21.81 -18.07 -21.38
N THR A 68 22.26 -19.26 -21.01
CA THR A 68 23.69 -19.62 -20.93
C THR A 68 23.92 -20.92 -21.69
N GLU A 69 25.01 -21.00 -22.44
CA GLU A 69 25.31 -22.13 -23.30
C GLU A 69 25.73 -23.39 -22.55
N GLU A 70 26.44 -23.24 -21.43
CA GLU A 70 26.96 -24.38 -20.69
C GLU A 70 25.83 -25.15 -19.99
N ASP A 71 25.67 -26.43 -20.36
CA ASP A 71 24.94 -27.41 -19.58
C ASP A 71 25.89 -27.97 -18.50
N VAL A 72 25.66 -27.58 -17.24
CA VAL A 72 26.54 -27.92 -16.12
C VAL A 72 25.77 -28.71 -15.06
N PRO A 73 26.43 -29.62 -14.34
CA PRO A 73 25.78 -30.37 -13.26
C PRO A 73 25.15 -29.47 -12.21
N ASN A 74 24.11 -29.98 -11.54
CA ASN A 74 23.38 -29.26 -10.49
C ASN A 74 24.29 -28.68 -9.38
N SER A 75 25.40 -29.35 -9.05
CA SER A 75 26.38 -28.85 -8.09
C SER A 75 27.07 -27.56 -8.54
N THR A 76 27.35 -27.42 -9.83
CA THR A 76 27.93 -26.20 -10.42
C THR A 76 26.89 -25.08 -10.49
N LEU A 77 25.65 -25.38 -10.90
CA LEU A 77 24.54 -24.42 -10.86
C LEU A 77 24.34 -23.86 -9.45
N PHE A 78 24.31 -24.75 -8.45
CA PHE A 78 24.22 -24.36 -7.04
C PHE A 78 25.38 -23.44 -6.63
N ARG A 79 26.62 -23.82 -6.98
CA ARG A 79 27.80 -23.01 -6.65
C ARG A 79 27.71 -21.60 -7.23
N TRP A 80 27.32 -21.48 -8.50
CA TRP A 80 27.17 -20.18 -9.15
C TRP A 80 26.10 -19.32 -8.51
N MET A 81 24.95 -19.90 -8.19
CA MET A 81 23.82 -19.18 -7.61
C MET A 81 24.11 -18.69 -6.19
N ILE A 82 24.75 -19.51 -5.36
CA ILE A 82 24.99 -19.21 -3.94
C ILE A 82 26.27 -18.41 -3.72
N PHE A 83 27.39 -18.79 -4.35
CA PHE A 83 28.69 -18.20 -4.04
C PHE A 83 29.15 -17.14 -5.05
N ASN A 84 28.62 -17.15 -6.28
CA ASN A 84 29.06 -16.23 -7.33
C ASN A 84 27.97 -15.25 -7.77
N GLY A 85 26.81 -15.24 -7.11
CA GLY A 85 25.71 -14.31 -7.39
C GLY A 85 25.06 -14.50 -8.77
N GLY A 86 25.16 -15.70 -9.35
CA GLY A 86 24.52 -16.09 -10.61
C GLY A 86 25.46 -16.79 -11.60
N ALA A 87 24.86 -17.36 -12.64
CA ALA A 87 25.58 -18.02 -13.72
C ALA A 87 26.36 -17.01 -14.59
N PRO A 88 27.62 -17.33 -14.96
CA PRO A 88 28.45 -16.50 -15.83
C PRO A 88 27.96 -16.54 -17.29
N ASN A 89 28.59 -15.76 -18.18
CA ASN A 89 28.32 -15.78 -19.63
C ASN A 89 26.83 -15.65 -20.00
N CYS A 90 26.12 -14.80 -19.25
CA CYS A 90 24.68 -14.64 -19.37
C CYS A 90 24.30 -13.81 -20.60
N ILE A 91 23.59 -14.45 -21.53
CA ILE A 91 23.18 -13.84 -22.79
C ILE A 91 21.70 -13.44 -22.67
N PRO A 92 21.36 -12.13 -22.70
CA PRO A 92 19.96 -11.72 -22.64
C PRO A 92 19.21 -12.13 -23.90
N CYS A 93 17.96 -12.57 -23.76
CA CYS A 93 17.12 -12.91 -24.91
C CYS A 93 16.63 -11.70 -25.70
N LYS A 94 16.67 -10.50 -25.10
CA LYS A 94 16.19 -9.25 -25.67
C LYS A 94 17.25 -8.16 -25.47
N GLU A 95 17.86 -7.74 -26.57
CA GLU A 95 18.86 -6.65 -26.59
C GLU A 95 18.25 -5.30 -27.00
N THR A 96 17.13 -5.33 -27.72
CA THR A 96 16.33 -4.16 -28.11
C THR A 96 14.91 -4.28 -27.53
N CYS A 97 14.07 -3.29 -27.83
CA CYS A 97 12.65 -3.34 -27.49
C CYS A 97 11.80 -4.16 -28.47
N ASP A 98 12.41 -4.75 -29.51
CA ASP A 98 11.69 -5.51 -30.51
C ASP A 98 11.14 -6.81 -29.90
N ASN A 99 9.84 -7.06 -30.11
CA ASN A 99 9.12 -8.21 -29.56
C ASN A 99 9.21 -8.34 -28.02
N VAL A 100 9.37 -7.23 -27.31
CA VAL A 100 9.31 -7.20 -25.83
C VAL A 100 7.87 -6.98 -25.38
N ASP A 101 7.35 -7.93 -24.59
CA ASP A 101 6.08 -7.79 -23.90
C ASP A 101 6.33 -7.34 -22.45
N CYS A 102 5.84 -6.14 -22.14
CA CYS A 102 5.94 -5.53 -20.81
C CYS A 102 4.69 -5.74 -19.95
N GLY A 103 3.63 -6.33 -20.49
CA GLY A 103 2.32 -6.40 -19.87
C GLY A 103 1.56 -5.06 -19.89
N PRO A 104 0.35 -5.04 -19.29
CA PRO A 104 -0.55 -3.88 -19.36
C PRO A 104 0.03 -2.64 -18.65
N GLY A 105 -0.24 -1.46 -19.19
CA GLY A 105 0.16 -0.16 -18.62
C GLY A 105 1.68 0.09 -18.60
N LYS A 106 2.45 -0.71 -19.35
CA LYS A 106 3.91 -0.58 -19.46
C LYS A 106 4.31 -0.60 -20.94
N ARG A 107 5.41 0.09 -21.24
CA ARG A 107 6.02 0.07 -22.57
C ARG A 107 7.52 -0.16 -22.46
N CYS A 108 8.11 -0.75 -23.49
CA CYS A 108 9.55 -0.88 -23.56
C CYS A 108 10.20 0.46 -23.96
N LYS A 109 11.29 0.82 -23.27
CA LYS A 109 12.15 1.95 -23.62
C LYS A 109 13.61 1.58 -23.40
N MET A 110 14.48 1.98 -24.32
CA MET A 110 15.93 1.86 -24.15
C MET A 110 16.42 2.83 -23.07
N ASN A 111 17.21 2.32 -22.12
CA ASN A 111 17.84 3.16 -21.10
C ASN A 111 19.17 3.78 -21.61
N ARG A 112 19.82 4.59 -20.76
CA ARG A 112 21.11 5.25 -21.09
C ARG A 112 22.28 4.28 -21.36
N ARG A 113 22.13 2.99 -21.03
CA ARG A 113 23.14 1.94 -21.27
C ARG A 113 22.76 1.04 -22.45
N SER A 114 21.85 1.50 -23.32
CA SER A 114 21.32 0.74 -24.45
C SER A 114 20.76 -0.62 -24.06
N LYS A 115 20.16 -0.74 -22.87
CA LYS A 115 19.43 -1.95 -22.43
C LYS A 115 17.92 -1.69 -22.43
N PRO A 116 17.10 -2.63 -22.93
CA PRO A 116 15.65 -2.50 -22.92
C PRO A 116 15.11 -2.54 -21.50
N ARG A 117 14.13 -1.68 -21.19
CA ARG A 117 13.46 -1.60 -19.89
C ARG A 117 11.97 -1.37 -20.06
N CYS A 118 11.17 -2.16 -19.37
CA CYS A 118 9.74 -1.91 -19.23
C CYS A 118 9.53 -0.76 -18.24
N VAL A 119 8.93 0.32 -18.71
CA VAL A 119 8.61 1.50 -17.91
C VAL A 119 7.09 1.70 -17.85
N CYS A 120 6.61 2.20 -16.72
CA CYS A 120 5.20 2.54 -16.53
C CYS A 120 4.77 3.63 -17.52
N ALA A 121 3.74 3.31 -18.29
CA ALA A 121 3.08 4.17 -19.25
C ALA A 121 1.57 3.86 -19.21
N PRO A 122 0.88 4.24 -18.12
CA PRO A 122 -0.57 4.12 -18.06
C PRO A 122 -1.22 4.97 -19.16
N ASP A 123 -2.37 4.55 -19.66
CA ASP A 123 -3.18 5.39 -20.54
C ASP A 123 -3.86 6.49 -19.72
N CYS A 124 -3.60 7.73 -20.08
CA CYS A 124 -4.10 8.92 -19.39
C CYS A 124 -5.04 9.75 -20.28
N SER A 125 -5.42 9.23 -21.45
CA SER A 125 -6.21 9.95 -22.46
C SER A 125 -7.65 10.20 -22.01
N ASN A 126 -8.24 9.23 -21.30
CA ASN A 126 -9.63 9.26 -20.83
C ASN A 126 -9.83 9.94 -19.46
N ILE A 127 -8.78 10.53 -18.88
CA ILE A 127 -8.86 11.23 -17.60
C ILE A 127 -9.48 12.61 -17.82
N THR A 128 -10.69 12.81 -17.32
CA THR A 128 -11.44 14.07 -17.45
C THR A 128 -10.98 15.13 -16.44
N TRP A 129 -10.68 14.73 -15.21
CA TRP A 129 -10.19 15.63 -14.17
C TRP A 129 -8.71 15.96 -14.35
N LYS A 130 -8.38 17.24 -14.52
CA LYS A 130 -6.99 17.71 -14.74
C LYS A 130 -6.32 18.29 -13.49
N GLY A 131 -7.04 18.36 -12.37
CA GLY A 131 -6.52 18.87 -11.10
C GLY A 131 -5.80 17.81 -10.25
N PRO A 132 -5.35 18.19 -9.04
CA PRO A 132 -4.79 17.25 -8.09
C PRO A 132 -5.81 16.20 -7.64
N VAL A 133 -5.32 15.07 -7.15
CA VAL A 133 -6.13 13.99 -6.59
C VAL A 133 -5.56 13.52 -5.26
N CYS A 134 -6.42 13.07 -4.36
CA CYS A 134 -6.00 12.42 -3.13
C CYS A 134 -6.00 10.91 -3.33
N GLY A 135 -4.85 10.28 -3.12
CA GLY A 135 -4.68 8.84 -3.20
C GLY A 135 -5.21 8.13 -1.96
N SER A 136 -5.56 6.86 -2.11
CA SER A 136 -5.95 5.95 -1.02
C SER A 136 -4.86 5.75 0.03
N ASP A 137 -3.62 6.14 -0.28
CA ASP A 137 -2.47 6.18 0.62
C ASP A 137 -2.37 7.49 1.45
N GLY A 138 -3.37 8.37 1.36
CA GLY A 138 -3.40 9.67 2.04
C GLY A 138 -2.47 10.72 1.45
N LYS A 139 -1.90 10.48 0.25
CA LYS A 139 -1.00 11.44 -0.41
C LYS A 139 -1.67 12.21 -1.53
N THR A 140 -1.30 13.47 -1.66
CA THR A 140 -1.72 14.30 -2.79
C THR A 140 -0.85 14.02 -3.99
N TYR A 141 -1.48 13.68 -5.10
CA TYR A 141 -0.85 13.56 -6.40
C TYR A 141 -1.20 14.77 -7.27
N LYS A 142 -0.23 15.22 -8.08
CA LYS A 142 -0.40 16.38 -8.96
C LYS A 142 -1.63 16.23 -9.88
N ASP A 143 -1.85 15.02 -10.36
CA ASP A 143 -2.98 14.61 -11.19
C ASP A 143 -3.14 13.08 -11.13
N GLU A 144 -4.23 12.57 -11.69
CA GLU A 144 -4.55 11.14 -11.71
C GLU A 144 -3.53 10.32 -12.52
N CYS A 145 -2.94 10.87 -13.58
CA CYS A 145 -1.94 10.17 -14.38
C CYS A 145 -0.65 9.90 -13.59
N VAL A 146 -0.22 10.86 -12.75
CA VAL A 146 0.90 10.68 -11.83
C VAL A 146 0.59 9.60 -10.80
N LEU A 147 -0.64 9.54 -10.27
CA LEU A 147 -1.09 8.48 -9.37
C LEU A 147 -1.04 7.11 -10.05
N LEU A 148 -1.60 6.96 -11.26
CA LEU A 148 -1.56 5.70 -12.01
C LEU A 148 -0.13 5.23 -12.31
N LYS A 149 0.80 6.17 -12.53
CA LYS A 149 2.21 5.85 -12.69
C LYS A 149 2.84 5.37 -11.38
N ALA A 150 2.46 5.94 -10.24
CA ALA A 150 2.87 5.45 -8.92
C ALA A 150 2.30 4.06 -8.63
N LYS A 151 1.02 3.84 -8.95
CA LYS A 151 0.34 2.53 -8.89
C LYS A 151 1.14 1.45 -9.61
N CYS A 152 1.48 1.70 -10.89
CA CYS A 152 2.26 0.78 -11.72
C CYS A 152 3.69 0.50 -11.19
N LYS A 153 4.31 1.45 -10.48
CA LYS A 153 5.70 1.31 -10.01
C LYS A 153 5.86 0.39 -8.80
N GLY A 154 4.80 0.18 -8.01
CA GLY A 154 4.90 -0.66 -6.81
C GLY A 154 3.77 -0.50 -5.80
N HIS A 155 2.68 0.17 -6.14
CA HIS A 155 1.54 0.37 -5.24
C HIS A 155 0.27 -0.16 -5.92
N PRO A 156 0.12 -1.49 -6.10
CA PRO A 156 -0.96 -2.07 -6.92
C PRO A 156 -2.37 -1.71 -6.43
N ASP A 157 -2.54 -1.43 -5.13
CA ASP A 157 -3.81 -1.07 -4.49
C ASP A 157 -4.03 0.45 -4.38
N LEU A 158 -3.14 1.25 -4.97
CA LEU A 158 -3.28 2.71 -4.98
C LEU A 158 -4.38 3.13 -5.95
N ASP A 159 -5.34 3.89 -5.44
CA ASP A 159 -6.47 4.43 -6.20
C ASP A 159 -6.75 5.87 -5.78
N VAL A 160 -7.49 6.60 -6.61
CA VAL A 160 -8.02 7.92 -6.24
C VAL A 160 -9.18 7.71 -5.27
N GLN A 161 -9.11 8.30 -4.08
CA GLN A 161 -10.24 8.28 -3.15
C GLN A 161 -11.17 9.50 -3.29
N TYR A 162 -10.64 10.66 -3.67
CA TYR A 162 -11.41 11.85 -4.04
C TYR A 162 -10.60 12.83 -4.88
N GLN A 163 -11.30 13.70 -5.61
CA GLN A 163 -10.70 14.77 -6.42
C GLN A 163 -10.26 15.94 -5.52
N GLY A 164 -9.17 16.60 -5.91
CA GLY A 164 -8.54 17.67 -5.13
C GLY A 164 -7.34 17.19 -4.30
N LYS A 165 -6.76 18.11 -3.52
CA LYS A 165 -5.66 17.76 -2.59
C LYS A 165 -6.23 17.01 -1.38
N CYS A 166 -5.41 16.18 -0.74
CA CYS A 166 -5.79 15.57 0.53
C CYS A 166 -6.01 16.63 1.61
N LYS A 167 -7.05 16.46 2.43
CA LYS A 167 -7.47 17.40 3.47
C LYS A 167 -7.28 16.84 4.88
N LYS A 168 -7.17 17.76 5.84
CA LYS A 168 -7.05 17.49 7.29
C LYS A 168 -8.38 17.47 8.03
N THR A 169 -9.50 17.64 7.36
CA THR A 169 -10.83 17.44 7.93
C THR A 169 -11.77 17.02 6.82
N CYS A 170 -12.95 16.53 7.18
CA CYS A 170 -14.01 16.28 6.21
C CYS A 170 -14.73 17.55 5.73
N ARG A 171 -14.31 18.75 6.17
CA ARG A 171 -14.85 20.02 5.67
C ARG A 171 -14.49 20.15 4.18
N ASP A 172 -15.51 20.34 3.35
CA ASP A 172 -15.37 20.48 1.90
C ASP A 172 -14.70 19.28 1.20
N VAL A 173 -14.81 18.08 1.77
CA VAL A 173 -14.44 16.83 1.09
C VAL A 173 -15.70 16.23 0.47
N LEU A 174 -15.72 16.16 -0.86
CA LEU A 174 -16.80 15.53 -1.60
C LEU A 174 -16.38 14.12 -2.01
N CYS A 175 -16.92 13.13 -1.29
CA CYS A 175 -16.66 11.73 -1.60
C CYS A 175 -17.44 11.27 -2.85
N PRO A 176 -16.79 10.49 -3.74
CA PRO A 176 -17.46 9.99 -4.94
C PRO A 176 -18.50 8.93 -4.61
N GLY A 177 -19.58 8.90 -5.40
CA GLY A 177 -20.61 7.86 -5.31
C GLY A 177 -21.33 7.84 -3.96
N SER A 178 -21.30 6.68 -3.29
CA SER A 178 -21.94 6.45 -1.99
C SER A 178 -20.95 6.40 -0.82
N SER A 179 -19.69 6.77 -1.07
CA SER A 179 -18.67 6.83 -0.03
C SER A 179 -18.93 7.97 0.95
N THR A 180 -18.51 7.76 2.19
CA THR A 180 -18.63 8.70 3.31
C THR A 180 -17.24 9.19 3.70
N CYS A 181 -17.13 10.47 4.06
CA CYS A 181 -15.89 11.02 4.57
C CYS A 181 -15.67 10.61 6.03
N VAL A 182 -14.47 10.13 6.35
CA VAL A 182 -14.01 9.82 7.71
C VAL A 182 -12.63 10.43 7.96
N VAL A 183 -12.28 10.70 9.21
CA VAL A 183 -10.92 11.12 9.59
C VAL A 183 -10.19 10.07 10.42
N ASP A 184 -8.86 10.01 10.26
CA ASP A 184 -7.97 9.21 11.13
C ASP A 184 -7.55 9.97 12.40
N GLN A 185 -6.72 9.34 13.24
CA GLN A 185 -6.22 9.93 14.49
C GLN A 185 -5.33 11.17 14.29
N THR A 186 -4.83 11.40 13.08
CA THR A 186 -4.05 12.60 12.70
C THR A 186 -4.88 13.59 11.86
N ASN A 187 -6.21 13.41 11.89
CA ASN A 187 -7.23 14.14 11.17
C ASN A 187 -7.14 14.04 9.63
N ASN A 188 -6.36 13.14 9.02
CA ASN A 188 -6.41 13.03 7.56
C ASN A 188 -7.79 12.52 7.11
N ALA A 189 -8.36 13.14 6.08
CA ALA A 189 -9.67 12.79 5.56
C ALA A 189 -9.59 11.70 4.50
N TYR A 190 -10.49 10.73 4.59
CA TYR A 190 -10.62 9.60 3.68
C TYR A 190 -12.05 9.40 3.21
N CYS A 191 -12.22 8.96 1.97
CA CYS A 191 -13.51 8.55 1.44
C CYS A 191 -13.63 7.03 1.46
N VAL A 192 -14.54 6.51 2.27
CA VAL A 192 -14.70 5.07 2.51
C VAL A 192 -16.14 4.64 2.35
N THR A 193 -16.38 3.36 2.05
CA THR A 193 -17.73 2.80 2.01
C THR A 193 -18.10 2.22 3.36
N CYS A 194 -19.04 2.84 4.06
CA CYS A 194 -19.52 2.34 5.34
C CYS A 194 -20.34 1.06 5.16
N ASN A 195 -20.03 0.02 5.94
CA ASN A 195 -20.90 -1.15 6.01
C ASN A 195 -22.23 -0.79 6.68
N ARG A 196 -23.33 -0.84 5.91
CA ARG A 196 -24.68 -0.52 6.41
C ARG A 196 -25.41 -1.72 6.98
N ILE A 197 -25.00 -2.94 6.61
CA ILE A 197 -25.67 -4.18 6.99
C ILE A 197 -24.86 -4.85 8.10
N CYS A 198 -25.50 -5.00 9.25
CA CYS A 198 -24.92 -5.72 10.38
C CYS A 198 -25.74 -6.99 10.64
N PRO A 199 -25.09 -8.12 10.96
CA PRO A 199 -25.78 -9.32 11.39
C PRO A 199 -26.62 -9.06 12.65
N GLU A 200 -27.73 -9.79 12.77
CA GLU A 200 -28.51 -9.81 14.00
C GLU A 200 -27.70 -10.40 15.15
N VAL A 201 -27.99 -9.91 16.36
CA VAL A 201 -27.24 -10.24 17.56
C VAL A 201 -27.88 -11.44 18.24
N THR A 202 -27.07 -12.45 18.54
CA THR A 202 -27.51 -13.72 19.13
C THR A 202 -27.23 -13.83 20.64
N SER A 203 -26.37 -12.97 21.19
CA SER A 203 -26.00 -12.98 22.61
C SER A 203 -25.94 -11.56 23.20
N PRO A 204 -26.47 -11.33 24.42
CA PRO A 204 -26.31 -10.08 25.14
C PRO A 204 -24.86 -9.69 25.47
N GLU A 205 -23.90 -10.60 25.37
CA GLU A 205 -22.48 -10.31 25.63
C GLU A 205 -21.83 -9.46 24.52
N GLN A 206 -22.49 -9.34 23.36
CA GLN A 206 -21.98 -8.56 22.22
C GLN A 206 -22.26 -7.05 22.34
N TYR A 207 -23.14 -6.64 23.26
CA TYR A 207 -23.45 -5.23 23.44
C TYR A 207 -22.20 -4.44 23.82
N LEU A 208 -22.12 -3.20 23.36
CA LEU A 208 -21.04 -2.27 23.69
C LEU A 208 -21.63 -0.94 24.14
N CYS A 209 -21.01 -0.32 25.13
CA CYS A 209 -21.25 1.08 25.45
C CYS A 209 -20.24 1.95 24.69
N GLY A 210 -20.72 2.89 23.87
CA GLY A 210 -19.86 3.89 23.23
C GLY A 210 -19.49 5.02 24.19
N ASN A 211 -18.41 5.75 23.92
CA ASN A 211 -18.06 6.96 24.69
C ASN A 211 -19.11 8.07 24.57
N ASP A 212 -19.91 8.03 23.51
CA ASP A 212 -21.08 8.88 23.30
C ASP A 212 -22.28 8.52 24.21
N GLY A 213 -22.18 7.45 25.00
CA GLY A 213 -23.21 6.98 25.92
C GLY A 213 -24.32 6.18 25.23
N ILE A 214 -24.12 5.81 23.96
CA ILE A 214 -25.08 5.01 23.19
C ILE A 214 -24.76 3.53 23.35
N ILE A 215 -25.83 2.73 23.52
CA ILE A 215 -25.75 1.27 23.54
C ILE A 215 -25.74 0.77 22.10
N TYR A 216 -24.66 0.09 21.72
CA TYR A 216 -24.54 -0.56 20.42
C TYR A 216 -24.77 -2.06 20.56
N ALA A 217 -25.59 -2.62 19.67
CA ALA A 217 -25.94 -4.04 19.71
C ALA A 217 -24.73 -4.96 19.45
N SER A 218 -23.75 -4.51 18.66
CA SER A 218 -22.49 -5.22 18.43
C SER A 218 -21.39 -4.27 17.94
N ALA A 219 -20.16 -4.78 17.84
CA ALA A 219 -19.04 -4.05 17.24
C ALA A 219 -19.32 -3.58 15.80
N CYS A 220 -20.12 -4.33 15.01
CA CYS A 220 -20.53 -3.89 13.68
C CYS A 220 -21.37 -2.61 13.76
N HIS A 221 -22.34 -2.57 14.68
CA HIS A 221 -23.23 -1.42 14.84
C HIS A 221 -22.47 -0.17 15.30
N LEU A 222 -21.51 -0.31 16.21
CA LEU A 222 -20.63 0.78 16.64
C LEU A 222 -19.74 1.27 15.49
N ARG A 223 -19.12 0.38 14.71
CA ARG A 223 -18.31 0.74 13.54
C ARG A 223 -19.13 1.43 12.45
N ARG A 224 -20.36 0.96 12.21
CA ARG A 224 -21.29 1.62 11.28
C ARG A 224 -21.59 3.04 11.73
N ALA A 225 -21.95 3.24 13.00
CA ALA A 225 -22.22 4.58 13.53
C ALA A 225 -20.98 5.48 13.48
N THR A 226 -19.80 4.95 13.83
CA THR A 226 -18.51 5.65 13.74
C THR A 226 -18.23 6.11 12.31
N CYS A 227 -18.42 5.23 11.33
CA CYS A 227 -18.20 5.55 9.91
C CYS A 227 -19.19 6.60 9.40
N LEU A 228 -20.47 6.49 9.76
CA LEU A 228 -21.49 7.46 9.37
C LEU A 228 -21.31 8.82 10.06
N LEU A 229 -20.73 8.85 11.26
CA LEU A 229 -20.38 10.07 11.98
C LEU A 229 -19.15 10.78 11.37
N GLY A 230 -18.27 10.02 10.70
CA GLY A 230 -17.05 10.56 10.10
C GLY A 230 -15.86 10.68 11.05
N ARG A 231 -15.99 10.27 12.33
CA ARG A 231 -14.91 10.30 13.33
C ARG A 231 -15.09 9.23 14.39
N SER A 232 -14.00 8.89 15.08
CA SER A 232 -13.97 7.89 16.14
C SER A 232 -14.94 8.21 17.29
N ILE A 233 -15.86 7.28 17.58
CA ILE A 233 -16.67 7.29 18.81
C ILE A 233 -15.88 6.58 19.92
N GLY A 234 -15.34 5.40 19.61
CA GLY A 234 -14.62 4.56 20.55
C GLY A 234 -15.53 3.81 21.53
N VAL A 235 -15.03 2.68 22.03
CA VAL A 235 -15.70 1.89 23.05
C VAL A 235 -15.37 2.47 24.42
N ALA A 236 -16.42 2.67 25.23
CA ALA A 236 -16.28 2.99 26.65
C ALA A 236 -16.02 1.71 27.43
N TYR A 237 -16.91 0.73 27.33
CA TYR A 237 -16.78 -0.59 27.95
C TYR A 237 -17.69 -1.63 27.28
N GLU A 238 -17.41 -2.90 27.55
CA GLU A 238 -18.23 -4.04 27.08
C GLU A 238 -19.54 -4.12 27.86
N GLY A 239 -20.62 -4.54 27.20
CA GLY A 239 -21.96 -4.59 27.76
C GLY A 239 -22.80 -3.35 27.46
N LYS A 240 -23.95 -3.24 28.13
CA LYS A 240 -24.87 -2.10 27.99
C LYS A 240 -24.38 -0.91 28.82
N CYS A 241 -24.59 0.30 28.29
CA CYS A 241 -24.36 1.51 29.07
C CYS A 241 -25.22 1.53 30.35
N ILE A 242 -24.60 1.93 31.45
CA ILE A 242 -25.24 2.15 32.74
C ILE A 242 -25.17 3.62 33.13
N LYS A 243 -26.10 4.09 33.98
CA LYS A 243 -26.09 5.44 34.55
C LYS A 243 -25.14 5.50 35.76
N ALA A 244 -23.86 5.24 35.51
CA ALA A 244 -22.81 5.31 36.51
C ALA A 244 -22.65 6.75 37.06
N LYS A 245 -22.32 6.86 38.34
CA LYS A 245 -21.94 8.12 39.01
C LYS A 245 -20.44 8.23 39.23
N SER A 246 -19.75 7.09 39.27
CA SER A 246 -18.30 7.01 39.39
C SER A 246 -17.79 5.72 38.73
N CYS A 247 -16.47 5.53 38.73
CA CYS A 247 -15.86 4.28 38.27
C CYS A 247 -16.19 3.06 39.15
N GLU A 248 -16.73 3.25 40.36
CA GLU A 248 -17.13 2.15 41.25
C GLU A 248 -18.32 1.36 40.68
N ASP A 249 -19.15 2.02 39.87
CA ASP A 249 -20.31 1.40 39.22
C ASP A 249 -19.93 0.59 37.97
N ILE A 250 -18.72 0.80 37.42
CA ILE A 250 -18.29 0.27 36.12
C ILE A 250 -17.33 -0.90 36.33
N GLN A 251 -17.77 -2.08 35.90
CA GLN A 251 -16.94 -3.29 35.94
C GLN A 251 -16.17 -3.44 34.62
N CYS A 252 -14.86 -3.23 34.68
CA CYS A 252 -13.98 -3.44 33.54
C CYS A 252 -13.56 -4.91 33.40
N SER A 253 -13.48 -5.40 32.18
CA SER A 253 -12.91 -6.72 31.84
C SER A 253 -11.45 -6.81 32.30
N ALA A 254 -10.94 -8.04 32.47
CA ALA A 254 -9.59 -8.28 32.99
C ALA A 254 -8.51 -7.48 32.25
N GLY A 255 -7.58 -6.88 33.00
CA GLY A 255 -6.49 -6.06 32.47
C GLY A 255 -6.85 -4.61 32.14
N LYS A 256 -8.13 -4.22 32.22
CA LYS A 256 -8.56 -2.83 32.02
C LYS A 256 -8.85 -2.14 33.35
N LYS A 257 -8.57 -0.83 33.43
CA LYS A 257 -8.97 0.04 34.54
C LYS A 257 -9.99 1.06 34.07
N CYS A 258 -10.89 1.47 34.96
CA CYS A 258 -11.83 2.53 34.68
C CYS A 258 -11.16 3.90 34.83
N LEU A 259 -11.33 4.77 33.83
CA LEU A 259 -10.95 6.17 33.81
C LEU A 259 -12.21 7.02 33.76
N TRP A 260 -12.37 7.94 34.69
CA TRP A 260 -13.56 8.80 34.78
C TRP A 260 -13.36 10.10 34.02
N ASP A 261 -14.30 10.44 33.12
CA ASP A 261 -14.42 11.76 32.53
C ASP A 261 -15.45 12.59 33.31
N ALA A 262 -14.96 13.52 34.12
CA ALA A 262 -15.80 14.41 34.91
C ALA A 262 -16.62 15.38 34.05
N ARG A 263 -16.13 15.77 32.86
CA ARG A 263 -16.82 16.71 31.96
C ARG A 263 -18.07 16.07 31.37
N MET A 264 -17.96 14.80 30.99
CA MET A 264 -19.07 14.04 30.41
C MET A 264 -19.87 13.24 31.45
N SER A 265 -19.41 13.17 32.70
CA SER A 265 -19.96 12.30 33.75
C SER A 265 -20.07 10.84 33.31
N ARG A 266 -18.99 10.31 32.71
CA ARG A 266 -18.93 8.95 32.16
C ARG A 266 -17.59 8.31 32.44
N GLY A 267 -17.58 6.99 32.62
CA GLY A 267 -16.35 6.21 32.74
C GLY A 267 -16.03 5.41 31.49
N ARG A 268 -14.75 5.14 31.30
CA ARG A 268 -14.19 4.35 30.19
C ARG A 268 -13.21 3.32 30.71
N CYS A 269 -13.32 2.08 30.26
CA CYS A 269 -12.36 1.01 30.55
C CYS A 269 -11.21 1.03 29.55
N SER A 270 -10.01 1.33 30.03
CA SER A 270 -8.78 1.44 29.22
C SER A 270 -7.75 0.40 29.65
N LEU A 271 -6.92 -0.05 28.71
CA LEU A 271 -5.72 -0.82 29.03
C LEU A 271 -4.70 0.11 29.71
N CYS A 272 -4.07 -0.39 30.78
CA CYS A 272 -3.15 0.37 31.62
C CYS A 272 -1.87 -0.42 31.90
N ASP A 273 -1.39 -1.14 30.90
CA ASP A 273 -0.21 -2.02 30.94
C ASP A 273 1.00 -1.45 30.17
N GLU A 274 0.88 -0.26 29.60
CA GLU A 274 1.98 0.32 28.81
C GLU A 274 3.16 0.75 29.68
N THR A 275 4.35 0.30 29.28
CA THR A 275 5.64 0.78 29.79
C THR A 275 6.16 1.89 28.87
N CYS A 276 6.38 3.08 29.42
CA CYS A 276 6.83 4.22 28.64
C CYS A 276 8.37 4.26 28.53
N PRO A 277 8.94 4.34 27.32
CA PRO A 277 10.38 4.59 27.15
C PRO A 277 10.75 6.01 27.59
N GLU A 278 12.05 6.28 27.75
CA GLU A 278 12.53 7.64 27.98
C GLU A 278 12.12 8.53 26.79
N SER A 279 11.46 9.64 27.11
CA SER A 279 10.88 10.57 26.13
C SER A 279 11.82 11.72 25.83
N ARG A 280 11.74 12.25 24.62
CA ARG A 280 12.49 13.44 24.20
C ARG A 280 11.68 14.70 24.53
N THR A 281 12.34 15.85 24.66
CA THR A 281 11.69 17.11 25.05
C THR A 281 10.68 17.63 24.01
N ASP A 282 10.83 17.25 22.75
CA ASP A 282 9.93 17.57 21.63
C ASP A 282 8.65 16.72 21.61
N GLU A 283 8.56 15.69 22.45
CA GLU A 283 7.38 14.81 22.55
C GLU A 283 6.40 15.26 23.65
N ALA A 284 6.70 16.35 24.35
CA ALA A 284 5.87 16.87 25.43
C ALA A 284 4.45 17.21 24.94
N VAL A 285 3.46 17.02 25.81
CA VAL A 285 2.05 17.33 25.52
C VAL A 285 1.40 18.08 26.68
N CYS A 286 0.50 19.00 26.34
CA CYS A 286 -0.42 19.59 27.31
C CYS A 286 -1.69 18.75 27.35
N ALA A 287 -2.05 18.25 28.53
CA ALA A 287 -3.25 17.43 28.71
C ALA A 287 -4.48 18.26 29.08
N SER A 288 -5.64 17.60 29.12
CA SER A 288 -6.95 18.19 29.43
C SER A 288 -7.08 18.77 30.84
N ASP A 289 -6.20 18.39 31.77
CA ASP A 289 -6.09 18.95 33.11
C ASP A 289 -5.19 20.21 33.17
N ASN A 290 -4.69 20.66 32.02
CA ASN A 290 -3.69 21.72 31.85
C ASN A 290 -2.34 21.41 32.52
N THR A 291 -2.00 20.13 32.67
CA THR A 291 -0.67 19.68 33.10
C THR A 291 0.18 19.33 31.87
N THR A 292 1.45 19.75 31.87
CA THR A 292 2.42 19.32 30.85
C THR A 292 2.99 17.96 31.22
N TYR A 293 2.84 16.99 30.32
CA TYR A 293 3.45 15.67 30.44
C TYR A 293 4.62 15.53 29.47
N PRO A 294 5.67 14.78 29.84
CA PRO A 294 6.86 14.63 28.97
C PRO A 294 6.57 13.85 27.68
N SER A 295 5.49 13.06 27.64
CA SER A 295 4.97 12.43 26.43
C SER A 295 3.50 12.05 26.59
N GLU A 296 2.83 11.75 25.47
CA GLU A 296 1.46 11.18 25.48
C GLU A 296 1.40 9.85 26.26
N CYS A 297 2.47 9.05 26.23
CA CYS A 297 2.56 7.82 27.02
C CYS A 297 2.55 8.12 28.52
N ALA A 298 3.40 9.04 28.97
CA ALA A 298 3.45 9.43 30.38
C ALA A 298 2.12 10.03 30.86
N MET A 299 1.43 10.79 30.01
CA MET A 299 0.07 11.28 30.27
C MET A 299 -0.92 10.12 30.48
N LYS A 300 -0.93 9.11 29.60
CA LYS A 300 -1.79 7.92 29.73
C LYS A 300 -1.48 7.12 30.98
N GLN A 301 -0.20 6.98 31.34
CA GLN A 301 0.21 6.31 32.57
C GLN A 301 -0.29 7.05 33.82
N ALA A 302 -0.22 8.38 33.83
CA ALA A 302 -0.76 9.21 34.90
C ALA A 302 -2.29 9.10 34.99
N ALA A 303 -3.00 9.18 33.85
CA ALA A 303 -4.45 8.96 33.76
C ALA A 303 -4.85 7.61 34.39
N CYS A 304 -4.13 6.54 34.04
CA CYS A 304 -4.32 5.20 34.59
C CYS A 304 -4.03 5.08 36.09
N SER A 305 -3.09 5.87 36.60
CA SER A 305 -2.72 5.87 38.02
C SER A 305 -3.74 6.64 38.86
N MET A 306 -4.32 7.71 38.29
CA MET A 306 -5.30 8.56 38.95
C MET A 306 -6.74 8.08 38.77
N GLY A 307 -7.02 7.22 37.79
CA GLY A 307 -8.39 6.81 37.46
C GLY A 307 -9.22 7.91 36.80
N VAL A 308 -8.57 8.89 36.16
CA VAL A 308 -9.19 10.04 35.50
C VAL A 308 -8.84 10.00 34.02
N LEU A 309 -9.79 10.30 33.13
CA LEU A 309 -9.52 10.40 31.70
C LEU A 309 -8.75 11.68 31.40
N LEU A 310 -7.56 11.53 30.79
CA LEU A 310 -6.77 12.64 30.25
C LEU A 310 -6.67 12.50 28.73
N GLU A 311 -6.87 13.61 28.03
CA GLU A 311 -6.72 13.72 26.58
C GLU A 311 -5.69 14.80 26.24
N VAL A 312 -5.00 14.63 25.11
CA VAL A 312 -4.08 15.66 24.61
C VAL A 312 -4.90 16.88 24.18
N LYS A 313 -4.59 18.04 24.75
CA LYS A 313 -5.15 19.34 24.36
C LYS A 313 -4.39 19.93 23.18
N HIS A 314 -3.06 19.93 23.27
CA HIS A 314 -2.14 20.29 22.19
C HIS A 314 -0.74 19.71 22.45
N SER A 315 0.08 19.67 21.40
CA SER A 315 1.49 19.33 21.50
C SER A 315 2.27 20.45 22.20
N GLY A 316 3.39 20.12 22.84
CA GLY A 316 4.22 21.07 23.58
C GLY A 316 3.77 21.28 25.04
N SER A 317 4.34 22.30 25.68
CA SER A 317 4.02 22.62 27.08
C SER A 317 2.72 23.43 27.19
N CYS A 318 1.96 23.27 28.26
CA CYS A 318 0.78 24.10 28.51
C CYS A 318 1.09 25.61 28.61
N ASN A 319 2.36 25.98 28.87
CA ASN A 319 2.80 27.36 28.92
C ASN A 319 3.24 27.91 27.55
N SER A 320 3.46 27.06 26.55
CA SER A 320 3.66 27.55 25.18
C SER A 320 2.29 27.93 24.63
N ILE A 321 2.03 29.23 24.55
CA ILE A 321 0.90 29.79 23.82
C ILE A 321 1.11 29.37 22.37
N THR A 322 0.28 28.45 21.86
CA THR A 322 0.23 28.19 20.43
C THR A 322 -0.45 29.39 19.79
N GLU A 323 0.33 30.22 19.08
CA GLU A 323 -0.13 31.28 18.16
C GLU A 323 -0.88 30.69 16.94
N ASP A 324 -1.74 29.68 17.14
CA ASP A 324 -2.42 28.96 16.04
C ASP A 324 -3.94 29.26 15.99
N GLN A 325 -4.34 30.48 16.40
CA GLN A 325 -5.74 30.95 16.24
C GLN A 325 -5.90 32.39 15.72
N GLU A 326 -4.85 33.01 15.15
CA GLU A 326 -4.97 34.36 14.54
C GLU A 326 -4.50 34.46 13.07
N GLU A 327 -4.40 33.35 12.32
CA GLU A 327 -4.07 33.40 10.87
C GLU A 327 -5.26 33.03 9.93
N ASP A 328 -6.50 33.02 10.40
CA ASP A 328 -7.69 32.74 9.56
C ASP A 328 -8.63 33.95 9.36
N GLU A 329 -8.20 35.19 9.64
CA GLU A 329 -8.99 36.42 9.35
C GLU A 329 -8.21 37.53 8.62
N GLU A 330 -7.12 37.23 7.91
CA GLU A 330 -6.48 38.19 6.99
C GLU A 330 -6.28 37.59 5.59
N ASP A 331 -7.37 37.17 4.94
CA ASP A 331 -7.37 36.88 3.49
C ASP A 331 -8.72 37.22 2.83
N GLU A 332 -9.47 38.18 3.38
CA GLU A 332 -10.62 38.82 2.73
C GLU A 332 -10.45 40.35 2.75
N ASP A 333 -9.52 40.88 1.95
CA ASP A 333 -9.61 42.26 1.42
C ASP A 333 -8.48 42.56 0.41
N SER A 334 -8.51 41.92 -0.76
CA SER A 334 -7.67 42.35 -1.91
C SER A 334 -8.23 41.94 -3.28
N ASP A 335 -9.55 41.94 -3.46
CA ASP A 335 -10.11 41.91 -4.84
C ASP A 335 -11.46 42.62 -5.01
N TYR A 336 -11.64 43.76 -4.32
CA TYR A 336 -12.78 44.66 -4.55
C TYR A 336 -12.36 46.14 -4.58
N MET A 337 -11.48 46.52 -5.52
CA MET A 337 -11.36 47.93 -5.96
C MET A 337 -10.84 48.10 -7.39
N ALA A 338 -11.21 47.19 -8.31
CA ALA A 338 -10.93 47.33 -9.75
C ALA A 338 -12.18 47.43 -10.64
N TYR A 339 -13.40 47.50 -10.08
CA TYR A 339 -14.66 47.57 -10.85
C TYR A 339 -15.63 48.69 -10.45
N VAL A 340 -15.13 49.83 -9.93
CA VAL A 340 -15.98 51.03 -9.69
C VAL A 340 -15.35 52.32 -10.22
N HIS A 341 -14.62 52.26 -11.34
CA HIS A 341 -14.16 53.47 -12.05
C HIS A 341 -14.51 53.50 -13.54
N LEU A 342 -15.51 52.73 -13.99
CA LEU A 342 -15.98 52.77 -15.39
C LEU A 342 -17.52 52.84 -15.55
N SER A 343 -18.22 53.59 -14.68
CA SER A 343 -19.66 53.85 -14.84
C SER A 343 -20.08 55.31 -14.57
N SER A 344 -19.18 56.27 -14.72
CA SER A 344 -19.50 57.72 -14.69
C SER A 344 -19.43 58.40 -16.06
N ILE A 345 -19.40 57.63 -17.14
CA ILE A 345 -19.53 58.14 -18.51
C ILE A 345 -20.62 57.31 -19.17
N LEU A 346 -21.86 57.76 -19.03
CA LEU A 346 -23.02 57.60 -19.93
C LEU A 346 -24.28 58.00 -19.15
N ASP A 347 -24.40 59.30 -18.90
CA ASP A 347 -25.68 60.02 -18.85
C ASP A 347 -25.36 61.45 -19.30
N GLY A 348 -25.54 61.65 -20.61
CA GLY A 348 -25.43 62.90 -21.35
C GLY A 348 -26.29 62.77 -22.60
#